data_AF-A0A7C2NPZ2-F1
#
_entry.id   AF-A0A7C2NPZ2-F1
#
_cell.length_a   1.000
_cell.length_b   1.000
_cell.length_c   1.000
_cell.angle_alpha   90.00
_cell.angle_beta   90.00
_cell.angle_gamma   90.00
#
_symmetry.space_group_name_H-M   'P 1'
#
loop_
_entity.id
_entity.type
_entity.pdbx_description
1 polymer ?
#
loop_
_entity_poly.entity_id
_entity_poly.type
_entity_poly.pdbx_seq_one_letter_code
_entity_poly.pdbx_strand_id
1 'polypeptide(L)'
;MAGTAAILGSAAGPNAQEGQDYLPQGTIVEVMDSMVMPLAQALWDAVIYDDPIKGPETDEEWQKVRWAAVSLAESANVLMIPGRPVAAPDAVAGEGELSPKEIQELIEKNRGAWVGHARGLHEISTQAIQAVDAKNVEALSDVGGTLDSVCEGCHLQFWYPNQR
;
A
#
# COMPACT_ATOMS: atom_id res chain seq x y z
N MET A 1 11.57 -61.87 -9.15
CA MET A 1 10.55 -61.16 -8.35
C MET A 1 11.00 -59.72 -8.25
N ALA A 2 10.27 -58.81 -8.89
CA ALA A 2 10.64 -57.41 -9.03
C ALA A 2 10.34 -56.64 -7.73
N GLY A 3 11.30 -55.85 -7.26
CA GLY A 3 11.17 -54.99 -6.08
C GLY A 3 10.28 -53.79 -6.36
N THR A 4 9.38 -53.50 -5.44
CA THR A 4 8.49 -52.33 -5.50
C THR A 4 9.13 -51.20 -4.69
N ALA A 5 9.56 -50.13 -5.38
CA ALA A 5 9.97 -48.89 -4.74
C ALA A 5 8.73 -47.99 -4.59
N ALA A 6 8.36 -47.65 -3.35
CA ALA A 6 7.33 -46.66 -3.07
C ALA A 6 7.96 -45.25 -3.10
N ILE A 7 7.51 -44.41 -4.03
CA ILE A 7 7.87 -42.99 -4.06
C ILE A 7 6.89 -42.25 -3.13
N LEU A 8 7.41 -41.75 -2.01
CA LEU A 8 6.71 -40.80 -1.16
C LEU A 8 6.67 -39.44 -1.88
N GLY A 9 5.50 -39.09 -2.43
CA GLY A 9 5.22 -37.75 -2.92
C GLY A 9 5.13 -36.78 -1.74
N SER A 10 6.07 -35.84 -1.67
CA SER A 10 6.04 -34.73 -0.72
C SER A 10 4.86 -33.82 -1.06
N ALA A 11 3.93 -33.65 -0.13
CA ALA A 11 2.85 -32.68 -0.25
C ALA A 11 3.44 -31.26 -0.11
N ALA A 12 3.78 -30.64 -1.23
CA ALA A 12 3.97 -29.19 -1.26
C ALA A 12 2.61 -28.54 -1.01
N GLY A 13 2.50 -27.81 0.11
CA GLY A 13 1.30 -27.05 0.42
C GLY A 13 1.01 -25.99 -0.66
N PRO A 14 -0.25 -25.56 -0.81
CA PRO A 14 -0.71 -24.68 -1.89
C PRO A 14 -0.03 -23.29 -1.97
N ASN A 15 0.78 -22.89 -1.00
CA ASN A 15 1.33 -21.53 -0.91
C ASN A 15 2.70 -21.31 -1.59
N ALA A 16 3.36 -22.33 -2.14
CA ALA A 16 4.69 -22.15 -2.75
C ALA A 16 4.63 -21.49 -4.15
N GLN A 17 3.47 -21.47 -4.80
CA GLN A 17 3.31 -20.95 -6.17
C GLN A 17 2.84 -19.49 -6.24
N GLU A 18 2.16 -18.96 -5.22
CA GLU A 18 1.51 -17.63 -5.28
C GLU A 18 2.50 -16.45 -5.42
N GLY A 19 3.79 -16.66 -5.16
CA GLY A 19 4.84 -15.64 -5.35
C GLY A 19 5.59 -15.71 -6.67
N GLN A 20 5.38 -16.74 -7.51
CA GLN A 20 6.18 -16.99 -8.72
C GLN A 20 5.73 -16.15 -9.92
N ASP A 21 4.51 -15.64 -9.91
CA ASP A 21 3.96 -14.82 -11.01
C ASP A 21 4.38 -13.34 -10.91
N TYR A 22 5.00 -12.94 -9.80
CA TYR A 22 5.41 -11.58 -9.53
C TYR A 22 6.93 -11.46 -9.49
N LEU A 23 7.44 -10.33 -10.00
CA LEU A 23 8.87 -9.99 -9.98
C LEU A 23 9.10 -8.75 -9.09
N PRO A 24 8.93 -8.84 -7.75
CA PRO A 24 9.13 -7.70 -6.87
C PRO A 24 10.61 -7.29 -6.83
N GLN A 25 10.90 -6.00 -7.05
CA GLN A 25 12.27 -5.47 -7.07
C GLN A 25 12.73 -4.88 -5.73
N GLY A 26 11.83 -4.26 -4.98
CA GLY A 26 12.14 -3.54 -3.74
C GLY A 26 11.46 -4.14 -2.52
N THR A 27 11.71 -3.55 -1.37
CA THR A 27 11.09 -3.86 -0.07
C THR A 27 9.75 -3.15 0.09
N ILE A 28 8.98 -3.47 1.13
CA ILE A 28 7.72 -2.78 1.42
C ILE A 28 7.99 -1.31 1.74
N VAL A 29 9.02 -1.01 2.54
CA VAL A 29 9.45 0.37 2.84
C VAL A 29 9.80 1.13 1.57
N GLU A 30 10.56 0.54 0.64
CA GLU A 30 10.88 1.22 -0.63
C GLU A 30 9.65 1.50 -1.49
N VAL A 31 8.64 0.62 -1.49
CA VAL A 31 7.35 0.88 -2.17
C VAL A 31 6.61 2.02 -1.50
N MET A 32 6.60 2.05 -0.16
CA MET A 32 5.98 3.14 0.59
C MET A 32 6.66 4.47 0.28
N ASP A 33 7.99 4.52 0.33
CA ASP A 33 8.75 5.76 0.16
C ASP A 33 8.80 6.23 -1.29
N SER A 34 8.90 5.30 -2.25
CA SER A 34 9.12 5.65 -3.66
C SER A 34 7.83 5.81 -4.45
N MET A 35 6.73 5.23 -3.95
CA MET A 35 5.45 5.25 -4.66
C MET A 35 4.35 5.80 -3.77
N VAL A 36 3.99 5.12 -2.68
CA VAL A 36 2.78 5.45 -1.92
C VAL A 36 2.83 6.87 -1.35
N MET A 37 3.88 7.21 -0.62
CA MET A 37 4.02 8.49 0.07
C MET A 37 4.08 9.69 -0.89
N PRO A 38 4.95 9.75 -1.93
CA PRO A 38 4.97 10.90 -2.82
C PRO A 38 3.69 11.06 -3.64
N LEU A 39 3.00 9.95 -3.96
CA LEU A 39 1.72 10.00 -4.68
C LEU A 39 0.58 10.48 -3.76
N ALA A 40 0.55 10.06 -2.49
CA ALA A 40 -0.36 10.59 -1.48
C ALA A 40 -0.10 12.09 -1.24
N GLN A 41 1.17 12.49 -1.13
CA GLN A 41 1.57 13.89 -1.00
C GLN A 41 1.06 14.74 -2.17
N ALA A 42 1.16 14.24 -3.41
CA ALA A 42 0.61 14.94 -4.57
C ALA A 42 -0.92 15.12 -4.52
N LEU A 43 -1.66 14.22 -3.86
CA LEU A 43 -3.10 14.39 -3.63
C LEU A 43 -3.39 15.41 -2.52
N TRP A 44 -2.63 15.40 -1.43
CA TRP A 44 -2.78 16.39 -0.36
C TRP A 44 -2.41 17.80 -0.82
N ASP A 45 -1.31 17.94 -1.56
CA ASP A 45 -0.84 19.22 -2.10
C ASP A 45 -1.77 19.79 -3.18
N ALA A 46 -2.65 18.96 -3.76
CA ALA A 46 -3.61 19.40 -4.77
C ALA A 46 -4.70 20.31 -4.19
N VAL A 47 -4.88 20.33 -2.86
CA VAL A 47 -5.96 21.06 -2.20
C VAL A 47 -5.38 22.10 -1.24
N ILE A 48 -5.82 23.36 -1.40
CA ILE A 48 -5.44 24.48 -0.54
C ILE A 48 -6.65 24.86 0.32
N TYR A 49 -6.50 24.72 1.64
CA TYR A 49 -7.54 24.96 2.64
C TYR A 49 -7.73 26.46 2.97
N ASP A 50 -7.96 27.26 1.93
CA ASP A 50 -8.43 28.65 2.02
C ASP A 50 -9.97 28.71 2.15
N ASP A 51 -10.53 29.92 2.31
CA ASP A 51 -11.99 30.17 2.20
C ASP A 51 -12.27 31.04 0.94
N PRO A 52 -12.87 30.48 -0.14
CA PRO A 52 -13.24 29.08 -0.31
C PRO A 52 -12.03 28.16 -0.56
N ILE A 53 -12.21 26.86 -0.37
CA ILE A 53 -11.21 25.84 -0.69
C ILE A 53 -10.82 25.91 -2.17
N LYS A 54 -9.53 25.78 -2.45
CA LYS A 54 -8.99 25.82 -3.81
C LYS A 54 -8.38 24.49 -4.18
N GLY A 55 -8.40 24.20 -5.47
CA GLY A 55 -7.78 23.01 -6.04
C GLY A 55 -7.22 23.30 -7.43
N PRO A 56 -6.96 22.27 -8.25
CA PRO A 56 -6.45 22.45 -9.60
C PRO A 56 -7.39 23.32 -10.45
N GLU A 57 -6.84 24.26 -11.21
CA GLU A 57 -7.62 25.18 -12.05
C GLU A 57 -7.55 24.78 -13.52
N THR A 58 -6.39 24.27 -13.95
CA THR A 58 -6.12 23.92 -15.35
C THR A 58 -6.27 22.43 -15.62
N ASP A 59 -6.56 22.08 -16.87
CA ASP A 59 -6.59 20.67 -17.32
C ASP A 59 -5.27 19.95 -17.03
N GLU A 60 -4.15 20.66 -17.16
CA GLU A 60 -2.81 20.12 -16.88
C GLU A 60 -2.63 19.78 -15.39
N GLU A 61 -3.07 20.66 -14.50
CA GLU A 61 -3.01 20.39 -13.05
C GLU A 61 -3.93 19.24 -12.66
N TRP A 62 -5.17 19.22 -13.14
CA TRP A 62 -6.09 18.09 -12.92
C TRP A 62 -5.48 16.78 -13.43
N GLN A 63 -4.82 16.80 -14.59
CA GLN A 63 -4.18 15.63 -15.17
C GLN A 63 -3.01 15.12 -14.32
N LYS A 64 -2.21 16.00 -13.70
CA LYS A 64 -1.13 15.63 -12.77
C LYS A 64 -1.68 14.94 -11.53
N VAL A 65 -2.74 15.49 -10.93
CA VAL A 65 -3.41 14.87 -9.77
C VAL A 65 -4.01 13.52 -10.16
N ARG A 66 -4.60 13.42 -11.36
CA ARG A 66 -5.13 12.14 -11.87
C ARG A 66 -4.04 11.07 -11.98
N TRP A 67 -2.87 11.43 -12.52
CA TRP A 67 -1.74 10.49 -12.61
C TRP A 67 -1.31 10.01 -11.22
N ALA A 68 -1.27 10.91 -10.24
CA ALA A 68 -0.97 10.55 -8.87
C ALA A 68 -2.01 9.57 -8.29
N ALA A 69 -3.31 9.88 -8.44
CA ALA A 69 -4.40 9.05 -7.94
C ALA A 69 -4.42 7.64 -8.55
N VAL A 70 -4.27 7.52 -9.87
CA VAL A 70 -4.18 6.22 -10.55
C VAL A 70 -2.95 5.44 -10.08
N SER A 71 -1.81 6.11 -10.00
CA SER A 71 -0.57 5.44 -9.58
C SER A 71 -0.67 4.97 -8.13
N LEU A 72 -1.30 5.74 -7.24
CA LEU A 72 -1.49 5.37 -5.83
C LEU A 72 -2.40 4.14 -5.69
N ALA A 73 -3.48 4.08 -6.50
CA ALA A 73 -4.36 2.92 -6.56
C ALA A 73 -3.58 1.65 -6.97
N GLU A 74 -2.71 1.75 -7.98
CA GLU A 74 -1.89 0.62 -8.42
C GLU A 74 -0.77 0.28 -7.42
N SER A 75 -0.19 1.26 -6.73
CA SER A 75 0.78 1.02 -5.65
C SER A 75 0.19 0.19 -4.51
N ALA A 76 -1.10 0.34 -4.23
CA ALA A 76 -1.79 -0.52 -3.27
C ALA A 76 -1.78 -2.00 -3.71
N ASN A 77 -1.89 -2.29 -5.00
CA ASN A 77 -1.71 -3.65 -5.54
C ASN A 77 -0.28 -4.15 -5.35
N VAL A 78 0.71 -3.28 -5.52
CA VAL A 78 2.13 -3.63 -5.33
C VAL A 78 2.43 -4.04 -3.88
N LEU A 79 1.79 -3.40 -2.89
CA LEU A 79 1.89 -3.79 -1.47
C LEU A 79 1.30 -5.18 -1.19
N MET A 80 0.39 -5.67 -2.04
CA MET A 80 -0.23 -6.99 -1.89
C MET A 80 0.59 -8.13 -2.51
N ILE A 81 1.70 -7.85 -3.18
CA ILE A 81 2.55 -8.90 -3.74
C ILE A 81 3.20 -9.71 -2.59
N PRO A 82 3.02 -11.05 -2.54
CA PRO A 82 3.59 -11.88 -1.47
C PRO A 82 5.12 -12.00 -1.60
N GLY A 83 5.79 -12.35 -0.50
CA GLY A 83 7.22 -12.65 -0.48
C GLY A 83 8.16 -11.45 -0.55
N ARG A 84 7.63 -10.22 -0.55
CA ARG A 84 8.42 -9.00 -0.46
C ARG A 84 9.00 -8.83 0.96
N PRO A 85 10.30 -8.59 1.14
CA PRO A 85 10.86 -8.22 2.44
C PRO A 85 10.32 -6.87 2.92
N VAL A 86 10.08 -6.71 4.23
CA VAL A 86 9.62 -5.43 4.79
C VAL A 86 10.60 -4.29 4.53
N ALA A 87 11.88 -4.47 4.82
CA ALA A 87 12.91 -3.44 4.70
C ALA A 87 14.27 -4.05 4.29
N ALA A 88 15.27 -3.20 4.05
CA ALA A 88 16.63 -3.63 3.79
C ALA A 88 17.19 -4.46 4.97
N PRO A 89 18.14 -5.39 4.73
CA PRO A 89 18.65 -6.30 5.77
C PRO A 89 19.27 -5.60 7.00
N ASP A 90 19.80 -4.40 6.81
CA ASP A 90 20.45 -3.56 7.82
C ASP A 90 19.58 -2.38 8.29
N ALA A 91 18.30 -2.36 7.90
CA ALA A 91 17.37 -1.32 8.30
C ALA A 91 17.17 -1.33 9.83
N VAL A 92 17.22 -0.14 10.43
CA VAL A 92 16.95 0.10 11.84
C VAL A 92 15.54 0.65 11.97
N ALA A 93 14.78 0.15 12.95
CA ALA A 93 13.43 0.64 13.23
C ALA A 93 13.44 2.10 13.68
N GLY A 94 12.38 2.83 13.34
CA GLY A 94 12.11 4.15 13.89
C GLY A 94 11.77 4.09 15.39
N GLU A 95 11.77 5.26 16.03
CA GLU A 95 11.40 5.36 17.44
C GLU A 95 9.93 4.96 17.64
N GLY A 96 9.70 3.99 18.53
CA GLY A 96 8.35 3.48 18.81
C GLY A 96 7.80 2.49 17.77
N GLU A 97 8.59 2.14 16.75
CA GLU A 97 8.25 1.12 15.75
C GLU A 97 8.74 -0.27 16.17
N LEU A 98 8.08 -1.31 15.65
CA LEU A 98 8.59 -2.68 15.69
C LEU A 98 9.83 -2.84 14.79
N SER A 99 10.67 -3.82 15.09
CA SER A 99 11.78 -4.16 14.18
C SER A 99 11.27 -4.68 12.83
N PRO A 100 12.02 -4.50 11.72
CA PRO A 100 11.61 -5.03 10.42
C PRO A 100 11.27 -6.53 10.43
N LYS A 101 11.98 -7.31 11.25
CA LYS A 101 11.70 -8.74 11.43
C LYS A 101 10.35 -8.98 12.14
N GLU A 102 10.05 -8.23 13.19
CA GLU A 102 8.76 -8.33 13.88
C GLU A 102 7.60 -7.88 12.98
N ILE A 103 7.79 -6.82 12.18
CA ILE A 103 6.81 -6.37 11.18
C ILE A 103 6.59 -7.47 10.14
N GLN A 104 7.65 -8.10 9.63
CA GLN A 104 7.57 -9.20 8.65
C GLN A 104 6.74 -10.37 9.19
N GLU A 105 7.06 -10.84 10.39
CA GLU A 105 6.34 -11.92 11.07
C GLU A 105 4.86 -11.54 11.32
N LEU A 106 4.60 -10.28 11.67
CA LEU A 106 3.25 -9.79 11.94
C LEU A 106 2.40 -9.71 10.66
N ILE A 107 2.97 -9.26 9.54
CA ILE A 107 2.32 -9.24 8.22
C ILE A 107 2.02 -10.68 7.76
N GLU A 108 2.97 -11.60 7.89
CA GLU A 108 2.79 -13.01 7.51
C GLU A 108 1.67 -13.66 8.32
N LYS A 109 1.66 -13.43 9.64
CA LYS A 109 0.61 -13.95 10.54
C LYS A 109 -0.77 -13.33 10.28
N ASN A 110 -0.83 -12.09 9.81
CA ASN A 110 -2.07 -11.33 9.62
C ASN A 110 -2.27 -10.91 8.16
N ARG A 111 -1.93 -11.80 7.22
CA ARG A 111 -1.96 -11.53 5.77
C ARG A 111 -3.29 -10.96 5.28
N GLY A 112 -4.42 -11.51 5.77
CA GLY A 112 -5.75 -11.03 5.40
C GLY A 112 -6.01 -9.58 5.81
N ALA A 113 -5.53 -9.16 7.00
CA ALA A 113 -5.66 -7.78 7.45
C ALA A 113 -4.76 -6.84 6.64
N TRP A 114 -3.53 -7.25 6.31
CA TRP A 114 -2.66 -6.48 5.41
C TRP A 114 -3.32 -6.21 4.06
N VAL A 115 -3.86 -7.27 3.43
CA VAL A 115 -4.61 -7.15 2.17
C VAL A 115 -5.84 -6.26 2.34
N GLY A 116 -6.54 -6.34 3.48
CA GLY A 116 -7.66 -5.46 3.80
C GLY A 116 -7.27 -3.97 3.80
N HIS A 117 -6.18 -3.62 4.48
CA HIS A 117 -5.66 -2.24 4.51
C HIS A 117 -5.22 -1.75 3.13
N ALA A 118 -4.48 -2.57 2.38
CA ALA A 118 -4.09 -2.23 1.01
C ALA A 118 -5.31 -2.02 0.10
N ARG A 119 -6.37 -2.82 0.25
CA ARG A 119 -7.63 -2.60 -0.48
C ARG A 119 -8.33 -1.30 -0.05
N GLY A 120 -8.26 -0.93 1.22
CA GLY A 120 -8.73 0.38 1.69
C GLY A 120 -7.99 1.53 1.00
N LEU A 121 -6.67 1.44 0.89
CA LEU A 121 -5.85 2.42 0.14
C LEU A 121 -6.24 2.49 -1.34
N HIS A 122 -6.43 1.33 -1.99
CA HIS A 122 -6.90 1.27 -3.36
C HIS A 122 -8.28 1.94 -3.52
N GLU A 123 -9.22 1.67 -2.61
CA GLU A 123 -10.58 2.21 -2.66
C GLU A 123 -10.60 3.73 -2.53
N ILE A 124 -9.88 4.29 -1.53
CA ILE A 124 -9.84 5.74 -1.36
C ILE A 124 -9.10 6.43 -2.52
N SER A 125 -8.08 5.79 -3.10
CA SER A 125 -7.42 6.28 -4.32
C SER A 125 -8.35 6.27 -5.52
N THR A 126 -9.23 5.26 -5.62
CA THR A 126 -10.26 5.22 -6.68
C THR A 126 -11.28 6.35 -6.52
N GLN A 127 -11.61 6.73 -5.28
CA GLN A 127 -12.44 7.91 -5.02
C GLN A 127 -11.72 9.21 -5.40
N ALA A 128 -10.40 9.32 -5.19
CA ALA A 128 -9.62 10.45 -5.72
C ALA A 128 -9.72 10.54 -7.24
N ILE A 129 -9.61 9.41 -7.96
CA ILE A 129 -9.76 9.37 -9.43
C ILE A 129 -11.13 9.91 -9.84
N GLN A 130 -12.20 9.50 -9.15
CA GLN A 130 -13.56 9.98 -9.42
C GLN A 130 -13.72 11.48 -9.16
N ALA A 131 -13.19 11.98 -8.05
CA ALA A 131 -13.21 13.40 -7.72
C ALA A 131 -12.47 14.24 -8.76
N VAL A 132 -11.30 13.76 -9.21
CA VAL A 132 -10.49 14.41 -10.25
C VAL A 132 -11.18 14.39 -11.61
N ASP A 133 -11.75 13.25 -12.01
CA ASP A 133 -12.49 13.13 -13.28
C ASP A 133 -13.73 14.04 -13.31
N ALA A 134 -14.34 14.28 -12.14
CA ALA A 134 -15.45 15.22 -11.97
C ALA A 134 -15.00 16.67 -11.74
N LYS A 135 -13.69 16.94 -11.63
CA LYS A 135 -13.11 18.23 -11.20
C LYS A 135 -13.75 18.79 -9.93
N ASN A 136 -14.01 17.93 -8.95
CA ASN A 136 -14.65 18.26 -7.70
C ASN A 136 -13.62 18.46 -6.59
N VAL A 137 -13.31 19.72 -6.28
CA VAL A 137 -12.32 20.11 -5.26
C VAL A 137 -12.76 19.70 -3.85
N GLU A 138 -14.05 19.82 -3.52
CA GLU A 138 -14.59 19.45 -2.21
C GLU A 138 -14.45 17.94 -1.98
N ALA A 139 -14.87 17.12 -2.96
CA ALA A 139 -14.69 15.67 -2.88
C ALA A 139 -13.22 15.26 -2.82
N LEU A 140 -12.33 15.96 -3.53
CA LEU A 140 -10.88 15.70 -3.45
C LEU A 140 -10.33 16.04 -2.07
N SER A 141 -10.84 17.08 -1.41
CA SER A 141 -10.48 17.44 -0.04
C SER A 141 -10.92 16.37 0.97
N ASP A 142 -12.15 15.87 0.86
CA ASP A 142 -12.67 14.79 1.71
C ASP A 142 -11.84 13.51 1.57
N VAL A 143 -11.39 13.22 0.35
CA VAL A 143 -10.46 12.12 0.08
C VAL A 143 -9.15 12.33 0.82
N GLY A 144 -8.59 13.54 0.82
CA GLY A 144 -7.36 13.86 1.54
C GLY A 144 -7.43 13.52 3.04
N GLY A 145 -8.52 13.90 3.72
CA GLY A 145 -8.71 13.58 5.14
C GLY A 145 -8.95 12.08 5.40
N THR A 146 -9.71 11.41 4.53
CA THR A 146 -9.96 9.97 4.67
C THR A 146 -8.70 9.15 4.39
N LEU A 147 -7.87 9.58 3.45
CA LEU A 147 -6.61 8.94 3.09
C LEU A 147 -5.66 8.87 4.30
N ASP A 148 -5.56 9.94 5.09
CA ASP A 148 -4.78 9.96 6.33
C ASP A 148 -5.23 8.86 7.31
N SER A 149 -6.53 8.73 7.51
CA SER A 149 -7.10 7.69 8.37
C SER A 149 -6.83 6.27 7.85
N VAL A 150 -6.80 6.08 6.53
CA VAL A 150 -6.46 4.78 5.91
C VAL A 150 -4.98 4.46 6.12
N CYS A 151 -4.09 5.43 5.94
CA CYS A 151 -2.65 5.28 6.19
C CYS A 151 -2.40 4.91 7.66
N GLU A 152 -2.96 5.70 8.57
CA GLU A 152 -2.78 5.51 10.01
C GLU A 152 -3.36 4.19 10.51
N GLY A 153 -4.51 3.77 10.00
CA GLY A 153 -5.11 2.48 10.34
C GLY A 153 -4.20 1.28 10.04
N CYS A 154 -3.46 1.34 8.93
CA CYS A 154 -2.48 0.31 8.57
C CYS A 154 -1.24 0.38 9.46
N HIS A 155 -0.67 1.58 9.64
CA HIS A 155 0.56 1.76 10.40
C HIS A 155 0.38 1.46 11.90
N LEU A 156 -0.75 1.85 12.51
CA LEU A 156 -1.15 1.45 13.86
C LEU A 156 -1.38 -0.06 14.00
N GLN A 157 -1.49 -0.81 12.92
CA GLN A 157 -1.58 -2.27 13.02
C GLN A 157 -0.23 -2.95 12.88
N PHE A 158 0.63 -2.44 12.01
CA PHE A 158 1.82 -3.17 11.56
C PHE A 158 3.16 -2.53 11.93
N TRP A 159 3.24 -1.21 12.05
CA TRP A 159 4.48 -0.50 12.36
C TRP A 159 4.59 -0.18 13.85
N TYR A 160 3.56 0.44 14.42
CA TYR A 160 3.56 0.90 15.81
C TYR A 160 2.27 0.52 16.56
N PRO A 161 1.94 -0.79 16.64
CA PRO A 161 0.68 -1.25 17.25
C PRO A 161 0.53 -0.96 18.74
N ASN A 162 1.60 -0.55 19.41
CA ASN A 162 1.59 -0.15 20.81
C ASN A 162 1.15 1.31 21.03
N GLN A 163 0.88 2.07 19.95
CA GLN A 163 0.47 3.48 20.00
C GLN A 163 -1.03 3.69 19.74
N ARG A 164 -1.82 2.61 19.74
CA ARG A 164 -3.29 2.65 19.64
C ARG A 164 -3.97 3.19 20.90
#